data_AF-A0A430QAN3-F1
#
_entry.id   AF-A0A430QAN3-F1
#
_cell.length_a   1.000
_cell.length_b   1.000
_cell.length_c   1.000
_cell.angle_alpha   90.00
_cell.angle_beta   90.00
_cell.angle_gamma   90.00
#
_symmetry.space_group_name_H-M   'P 1'
#
loop_
_entity.id
_entity.type
_entity.pdbx_description
1 polymer ?
#
loop_
_entity_poly.entity_id
_entity_poly.type
_entity_poly.pdbx_seq_one_letter_code
_entity_poly.pdbx_strand_id
1 'polypeptide(L)'
;MNDSLQYDEMFINQTMGVEIESSSTVMTLIVAIIYPLIIIFSTVGNSIVILTVTRSTAMRTITNLFISNLAASDLLMSFVAAPVTPIVFHMKNWKLPTFLCKLLPVTMGVSVYVSTLTSTAIAADRYLVIVHPFRTRMSHSICGLIIAGVWLISVLISLPLGIYTKIGIDPRNNEPSCMESWPHPLSRPVSEKY
;
A
#
# COMPACT_ATOMS: atom_id res chain seq x y z
N MET A 1 31.29 -23.99 39.08
CA MET A 1 30.96 -24.35 37.68
C MET A 1 29.61 -23.76 37.24
N ASN A 2 28.66 -23.50 38.15
CA ASN A 2 27.43 -22.77 37.82
C ASN A 2 27.62 -21.25 37.62
N ASP A 3 28.54 -20.61 38.37
CA ASP A 3 28.69 -19.15 38.29
C ASP A 3 29.16 -18.66 36.93
N SER A 4 30.12 -19.35 36.29
CA SER A 4 30.62 -19.01 34.95
C SER A 4 29.54 -19.12 33.87
N LEU A 5 28.68 -20.16 33.94
CA LEU A 5 27.54 -20.30 33.03
C LEU A 5 26.51 -19.18 33.23
N GLN A 6 26.30 -18.75 34.48
CA GLN A 6 25.39 -17.64 34.80
C GLN A 6 25.92 -16.28 34.33
N TYR A 7 27.23 -16.06 34.36
CA TYR A 7 27.86 -14.86 33.78
C TYR A 7 27.77 -14.84 32.25
N ASP A 8 27.98 -15.99 31.60
CA ASP A 8 27.86 -16.11 30.15
C ASP A 8 26.41 -15.86 29.68
N GLU A 9 25.41 -16.41 30.39
CA GLU A 9 23.99 -16.12 30.10
C GLU A 9 23.63 -14.65 30.31
N MET A 10 24.17 -14.01 31.36
CA MET A 10 23.93 -12.58 31.61
C MET A 10 24.58 -11.71 30.53
N PHE A 11 25.79 -12.04 30.10
CA PHE A 11 26.47 -11.35 29.01
C PHE A 11 25.72 -11.51 27.69
N ILE A 12 25.25 -12.72 27.37
CA ILE A 12 24.46 -13.02 26.17
C ILE A 12 23.11 -12.26 26.20
N ASN A 13 22.40 -12.24 27.32
CA ASN A 13 21.14 -11.50 27.45
C ASN A 13 21.36 -9.98 27.33
N GLN A 14 22.48 -9.46 27.86
CA GLN A 14 22.85 -8.06 27.75
C GLN A 14 23.20 -7.67 26.30
N THR A 15 24.01 -8.47 25.61
CA THR A 15 24.38 -8.20 24.21
C THR A 15 23.19 -8.35 23.27
N MET A 16 22.36 -9.39 23.44
CA MET A 16 21.12 -9.54 22.68
C MET A 16 20.15 -8.38 22.95
N GLY A 17 20.03 -7.92 24.19
CA GLY A 17 19.20 -6.76 24.55
C GLY A 17 19.65 -5.48 23.82
N VAL A 18 20.97 -5.22 23.82
CA VAL A 18 21.57 -4.06 23.12
C VAL A 18 21.41 -4.16 21.60
N GLU A 19 21.60 -5.34 21.01
CA GLU A 19 21.42 -5.55 19.58
C GLU A 19 19.96 -5.39 19.13
N ILE A 20 19.01 -5.93 19.90
CA ILE A 20 17.57 -5.81 19.62
C ILE A 20 17.10 -4.36 19.76
N GLU A 21 17.53 -3.65 20.81
CA GLU A 21 17.16 -2.24 21.04
C GLU A 21 17.78 -1.31 19.99
N SER A 22 19.05 -1.54 19.63
CA SER A 22 19.74 -0.81 18.56
C SER A 22 19.06 -1.05 17.21
N SER A 23 18.75 -2.30 16.85
CA SER A 23 18.07 -2.67 15.60
C SER A 23 16.67 -2.03 15.50
N SER A 24 15.89 -2.09 16.59
CA SER A 24 14.57 -1.45 16.67
C SER A 24 14.64 0.08 16.54
N THR A 25 15.63 0.72 17.18
CA THR A 25 15.82 2.18 17.12
C THR A 25 16.24 2.64 15.73
N VAL A 26 17.18 1.94 15.10
CA VAL A 26 17.62 2.23 13.72
C VAL A 26 16.44 2.11 12.75
N MET A 27 15.65 1.04 12.85
CA MET A 27 14.46 0.87 12.01
C MET A 27 13.45 2.00 12.20
N THR A 28 13.21 2.41 13.45
CA THR A 28 12.31 3.53 13.77
C THR A 28 12.79 4.84 13.17
N LEU A 29 14.09 5.15 13.26
CA LEU A 29 14.68 6.36 12.67
C LEU A 29 14.57 6.36 11.14
N ILE A 30 14.83 5.21 10.51
CA ILE A 30 14.68 5.05 9.06
C ILE A 30 13.24 5.32 8.64
N VAL A 31 12.27 4.69 9.31
CA VAL A 31 10.84 4.88 9.03
C VAL A 31 10.41 6.33 9.24
N ALA A 32 10.85 6.95 10.34
CA ALA A 32 10.53 8.34 10.69
C ALA A 32 11.08 9.36 9.68
N ILE A 33 12.17 9.05 8.96
CA ILE A 33 12.74 9.94 7.94
C ILE A 33 12.15 9.63 6.55
N ILE A 34 12.08 8.35 6.17
CA ILE A 34 11.70 7.95 4.82
C ILE A 34 10.22 8.20 4.53
N TYR A 35 9.31 7.85 5.45
CA TYR A 35 7.87 7.99 5.17
C TYR A 35 7.42 9.44 4.96
N PRO A 36 7.86 10.43 5.76
CA PRO A 36 7.56 11.83 5.47
C PRO A 36 8.10 12.30 4.12
N LEU A 37 9.30 11.88 3.74
CA LEU A 37 9.86 12.19 2.42
C LEU A 37 9.01 11.57 1.30
N ILE A 38 8.63 10.30 1.42
CA ILE A 38 7.72 9.63 0.46
C ILE A 38 6.41 10.42 0.34
N ILE A 39 5.80 10.82 1.45
CA ILE A 39 4.56 11.59 1.45
C ILE A 39 4.75 12.92 0.75
N ILE A 40 5.80 13.68 1.08
CA ILE A 40 6.08 15.00 0.47
C ILE A 40 6.31 14.86 -1.04
N PHE A 41 7.23 13.99 -1.45
CA PHE A 41 7.57 13.83 -2.86
C PHE A 41 6.40 13.27 -3.67
N SER A 42 5.69 12.27 -3.14
CA SER A 42 4.51 11.69 -3.81
C SER A 42 3.40 12.72 -3.93
N THR A 43 3.04 13.43 -2.85
CA THR A 43 1.95 14.41 -2.89
C THR A 43 2.26 15.57 -3.81
N VAL A 44 3.46 16.16 -3.72
CA VAL A 44 3.86 17.29 -4.57
C VAL A 44 3.94 16.86 -6.03
N GLY A 45 4.64 15.76 -6.34
CA GLY A 45 4.83 15.28 -7.70
C GLY A 45 3.52 14.92 -8.39
N ASN A 46 2.69 14.10 -7.72
CA ASN A 46 1.42 13.67 -8.29
C ASN A 46 0.40 14.81 -8.41
N SER A 47 0.43 15.78 -7.48
CA SER A 47 -0.39 17.00 -7.61
C SER A 47 0.02 17.83 -8.83
N ILE A 48 1.32 18.01 -9.08
CA ILE A 48 1.82 18.74 -10.25
C ILE A 48 1.37 18.06 -11.55
N VAL A 49 1.42 16.73 -11.62
CA VAL A 49 0.94 15.95 -12.78
C VAL A 49 -0.54 16.24 -13.05
N ILE A 50 -1.40 16.08 -12.04
CA ILE A 50 -2.84 16.34 -12.17
C ILE A 50 -3.10 17.80 -12.57
N LEU A 51 -2.43 18.77 -11.93
CA LEU A 51 -2.58 20.19 -12.24
C LEU A 51 -2.15 20.52 -13.67
N THR A 52 -1.08 19.92 -14.17
CA THR A 52 -0.57 20.16 -15.52
C THR A 52 -1.54 19.65 -16.57
N VAL A 53 -2.05 18.43 -16.41
CA VAL A 53 -3.02 17.83 -17.35
C VAL A 53 -4.37 18.56 -17.30
N THR A 54 -4.82 18.95 -16.11
CA THR A 54 -6.10 19.66 -15.96
C THR A 54 -6.04 21.09 -16.45
N ARG A 55 -4.95 21.83 -16.27
CA ARG A 55 -4.84 23.22 -16.73
C ARG A 55 -4.52 23.37 -18.22
N SER A 56 -3.66 22.52 -18.77
CA SER A 56 -3.24 22.64 -20.16
C SER A 56 -4.11 21.77 -21.06
N THR A 57 -4.96 22.39 -21.88
CA THR A 57 -5.78 21.68 -22.88
C THR A 57 -4.93 20.91 -23.89
N ALA A 58 -3.75 21.44 -24.24
CA ALA A 58 -2.77 20.79 -25.11
C ALA A 58 -2.24 19.47 -24.52
N MET A 59 -2.23 19.34 -23.19
CA MET A 59 -1.76 18.15 -22.49
C MET A 59 -2.88 17.13 -22.21
N ARG A 60 -4.15 17.39 -22.56
CA ARG A 60 -5.27 16.47 -22.32
C ARG A 60 -5.35 15.36 -23.37
N THR A 61 -4.26 14.61 -23.55
CA THR A 61 -4.22 13.42 -24.40
C THR A 61 -4.67 12.18 -23.61
N ILE A 62 -5.09 11.12 -24.30
CA ILE A 62 -5.52 9.85 -23.66
C ILE A 62 -4.45 9.28 -22.73
N THR A 63 -3.19 9.23 -23.17
CA THR A 63 -2.07 8.77 -22.35
C THR A 63 -1.89 9.65 -21.11
N ASN A 64 -2.01 10.98 -21.24
CA ASN A 64 -1.86 11.89 -20.11
C ASN A 64 -3.04 11.81 -19.13
N LEU A 65 -4.24 11.44 -19.58
CA LEU A 65 -5.37 11.13 -18.70
C LEU A 65 -5.11 9.87 -17.88
N PHE A 66 -4.52 8.82 -18.48
CA PHE A 66 -4.09 7.65 -17.72
C PHE A 66 -2.95 7.95 -16.74
N ILE A 67 -1.98 8.78 -17.12
CA ILE A 67 -0.94 9.26 -16.20
C ILE A 67 -1.56 10.05 -15.04
N SER A 68 -2.56 10.89 -15.31
CA SER A 68 -3.32 11.58 -14.26
C SER A 68 -4.11 10.62 -13.36
N ASN A 69 -4.58 9.48 -13.89
CA ASN A 69 -5.24 8.44 -13.10
C ASN A 69 -4.27 7.73 -12.15
N LEU A 70 -3.04 7.43 -12.61
CA LEU A 70 -1.96 6.91 -11.76
C LEU A 70 -1.66 7.89 -10.62
N ALA A 71 -1.49 9.17 -10.96
CA ALA A 71 -1.24 10.21 -9.96
C ALA A 71 -2.36 10.31 -8.91
N ALA A 72 -3.63 10.14 -9.30
CA ALA A 72 -4.75 10.11 -8.36
C ALA A 72 -4.69 8.90 -7.40
N SER A 73 -4.31 7.73 -7.91
CA SER A 73 -4.08 6.51 -7.10
C SER A 73 -2.95 6.71 -6.09
N ASP A 74 -1.84 7.31 -6.52
CA ASP A 74 -0.68 7.56 -5.66
C ASP A 74 -0.99 8.62 -4.59
N LEU A 75 -1.82 9.63 -4.91
CA LEU A 75 -2.33 10.57 -3.91
C LEU A 75 -3.19 9.84 -2.85
N LEU A 76 -4.09 8.95 -3.26
CA LEU A 76 -4.89 8.15 -2.33
C LEU A 76 -3.98 7.33 -1.38
N MET A 77 -2.95 6.67 -1.90
CA MET A 77 -1.96 5.95 -1.08
C MET A 77 -1.19 6.86 -0.14
N SER A 78 -0.72 8.01 -0.63
CA SER A 78 0.07 8.93 0.19
C SER A 78 -0.72 9.57 1.33
N PHE A 79 -2.03 9.79 1.16
CA PHE A 79 -2.88 10.34 2.22
C PHE A 79 -3.40 9.30 3.21
N VAL A 80 -3.65 8.06 2.78
CA VAL A 80 -4.26 7.04 3.64
C VAL A 80 -3.23 6.04 4.13
N ALA A 81 -2.53 5.36 3.22
CA ALA A 81 -1.66 4.25 3.57
C ALA A 81 -0.34 4.72 4.16
N ALA A 82 0.32 5.69 3.52
CA ALA A 82 1.64 6.16 3.94
C ALA A 82 1.72 6.69 5.38
N PRO A 83 0.76 7.47 5.92
CA PRO A 83 0.82 7.90 7.32
C PRO A 83 0.41 6.79 8.31
N VAL A 84 -0.51 5.90 7.93
CA VAL A 84 -1.05 4.86 8.85
C VAL A 84 -0.12 3.66 8.97
N THR A 85 0.55 3.26 7.89
CA THR A 85 1.46 2.11 7.86
C THR A 85 2.57 2.17 8.92
N PRO A 86 3.35 3.26 9.08
CA PRO A 86 4.40 3.33 10.09
C PRO A 86 3.84 3.33 11.52
N ILE A 87 2.66 3.92 11.73
CA ILE A 87 1.95 3.86 13.02
C ILE A 87 1.61 2.41 13.35
N VAL A 88 0.99 1.69 12.40
CA VAL A 88 0.64 0.27 12.58
C VAL A 88 1.89 -0.59 12.79
N PHE A 89 2.98 -0.31 12.08
CA PHE A 89 4.24 -1.04 12.19
C PHE A 89 4.87 -0.93 13.59
N HIS A 90 4.82 0.25 14.21
CA HIS A 90 5.37 0.48 15.55
C HIS A 90 4.34 0.27 16.68
N MET A 91 3.06 0.09 16.37
CA MET A 91 2.03 -0.19 17.36
C MET A 91 2.14 -1.65 17.84
N LYS A 92 2.40 -1.83 19.14
CA LYS A 92 2.36 -3.15 19.79
C LYS A 92 0.94 -3.73 19.84
N ASN A 93 -0.03 -2.85 20.10
CA ASN A 93 -1.44 -3.18 20.16
C ASN A 93 -2.28 -2.25 19.27
N TRP A 94 -3.30 -2.80 18.64
CA TRP A 94 -4.20 -2.09 17.75
C TRP A 94 -5.09 -1.12 18.53
N LYS A 95 -4.74 0.17 18.48
CA LYS A 95 -5.49 1.27 19.11
C LYS A 95 -6.24 2.15 18.11
N LEU A 96 -6.09 1.88 16.82
CA LEU A 96 -6.75 2.65 15.77
C LEU A 96 -8.22 2.24 15.61
N PRO A 97 -9.07 3.14 15.08
CA PRO A 97 -10.44 2.79 14.73
C PRO A 97 -10.56 1.53 13.86
N THR A 98 -11.61 0.75 14.07
CA THR A 98 -11.88 -0.47 13.30
C THR A 98 -12.00 -0.22 11.80
N PHE A 99 -12.44 0.98 11.40
CA PHE A 99 -12.51 1.31 9.97
C PHE A 99 -11.11 1.32 9.32
N LEU A 100 -10.05 1.76 10.02
CA LEU A 100 -8.69 1.76 9.46
C LEU A 100 -8.14 0.34 9.27
N CYS A 101 -8.52 -0.59 10.14
CA CYS A 101 -8.13 -2.00 10.02
C CYS A 101 -8.64 -2.61 8.71
N LYS A 102 -9.80 -2.16 8.22
CA LYS A 102 -10.37 -2.61 6.94
C LYS A 102 -9.95 -1.74 5.77
N LEU A 103 -9.90 -0.43 5.97
CA LEU A 103 -9.63 0.56 4.91
C LEU A 103 -8.19 0.48 4.40
N LEU A 104 -7.22 0.26 5.29
CA LEU A 104 -5.81 0.21 4.94
C LEU A 104 -5.49 -0.88 3.90
N PRO A 105 -5.81 -2.18 4.13
CA PRO A 105 -5.52 -3.22 3.14
C PRO A 105 -6.33 -3.05 1.85
N VAL A 106 -7.58 -2.57 1.94
CA VAL A 106 -8.40 -2.28 0.75
C VAL A 106 -7.76 -1.18 -0.08
N THR A 107 -7.34 -0.07 0.53
CA THR A 107 -6.73 1.06 -0.18
C THR A 107 -5.42 0.66 -0.84
N MET A 108 -4.61 -0.16 -0.14
CA MET A 108 -3.38 -0.71 -0.71
C MET A 108 -3.66 -1.60 -1.93
N GLY A 109 -4.61 -2.53 -1.81
CA GLY A 109 -5.03 -3.39 -2.91
C GLY A 109 -5.57 -2.59 -4.10
N VAL A 110 -6.49 -1.67 -3.86
CA VAL A 110 -7.10 -0.81 -4.90
C VAL A 110 -6.01 -0.09 -5.68
N SER A 111 -5.06 0.51 -4.99
CA SER A 111 -4.04 1.32 -5.64
C SER A 111 -3.08 0.49 -6.49
N VAL A 112 -2.75 -0.73 -6.05
CA VAL A 112 -1.97 -1.69 -6.86
C VAL A 112 -2.75 -2.05 -8.13
N TYR A 113 -4.02 -2.45 -8.01
CA TYR A 113 -4.82 -2.83 -9.18
C TYR A 113 -5.07 -1.66 -10.14
N VAL A 114 -5.36 -0.46 -9.62
CA VAL A 114 -5.52 0.75 -10.44
C VAL A 114 -4.23 1.00 -11.23
N SER A 115 -3.07 0.94 -10.57
CA SER A 115 -1.79 1.18 -11.22
C SER A 115 -1.46 0.13 -12.28
N THR A 116 -1.68 -1.16 -12.00
CA THR A 116 -1.46 -2.24 -12.96
C THR A 116 -2.39 -2.12 -14.16
N LEU A 117 -3.71 -2.02 -13.94
CA LEU A 117 -4.69 -1.95 -15.02
C LEU A 117 -4.51 -0.69 -15.88
N THR A 118 -4.17 0.45 -15.26
CA THR A 118 -3.88 1.69 -15.98
C THR A 118 -2.63 1.56 -16.83
N SER A 119 -1.55 0.97 -16.29
CA SER A 119 -0.32 0.71 -17.05
C SER A 119 -0.57 -0.22 -18.23
N THR A 120 -1.40 -1.25 -18.05
CA THR A 120 -1.84 -2.13 -19.14
C THR A 120 -2.64 -1.36 -20.19
N ALA A 121 -3.55 -0.46 -19.79
CA ALA A 121 -4.33 0.36 -20.72
C ALA A 121 -3.43 1.31 -21.53
N ILE A 122 -2.42 1.92 -20.89
CA ILE A 122 -1.41 2.75 -21.59
C ILE A 122 -0.65 1.91 -22.62
N ALA A 123 -0.17 0.72 -22.22
CA ALA A 123 0.55 -0.17 -23.13
C ALA A 123 -0.31 -0.61 -24.32
N ALA A 124 -1.58 -0.95 -24.08
CA ALA A 124 -2.54 -1.33 -25.11
C ALA A 124 -2.83 -0.17 -26.08
N ASP A 125 -3.11 1.03 -25.57
CA ASP A 125 -3.31 2.23 -26.40
C ASP A 125 -2.08 2.47 -27.28
N ARG A 126 -0.88 2.39 -26.69
CA ARG A 126 0.35 2.61 -27.45
C ARG A 126 0.59 1.57 -28.52
N TYR A 127 0.34 0.30 -28.21
CA TYR A 127 0.42 -0.79 -29.16
C TYR A 127 -0.53 -0.56 -30.35
N LEU A 128 -1.79 -0.25 -30.08
CA LEU A 128 -2.80 -0.01 -31.12
C LEU A 128 -2.43 1.16 -32.03
N VAL A 129 -1.91 2.26 -31.47
CA VAL A 129 -1.47 3.43 -32.23
C VAL A 129 -0.31 3.10 -33.17
N ILE A 130 0.61 2.23 -32.76
CA ILE A 130 1.81 1.89 -33.55
C ILE A 130 1.46 0.87 -34.64
N VAL A 131 0.73 -0.18 -34.28
CA VAL A 131 0.48 -1.32 -35.17
C VAL A 131 -0.69 -1.06 -36.13
N HIS A 132 -1.66 -0.25 -35.73
CA HIS A 132 -2.86 0.04 -36.53
C HIS A 132 -3.03 1.55 -36.77
N PRO A 133 -2.17 2.16 -37.61
CA PRO A 133 -2.13 3.62 -37.80
C PRO A 133 -3.41 4.21 -38.40
N PHE A 134 -4.23 3.41 -39.09
CA PHE A 134 -5.51 3.84 -39.69
C PHE A 134 -6.72 3.65 -38.75
N ARG A 135 -6.52 3.07 -37.55
CA ARG A 135 -7.60 2.93 -36.57
C ARG A 135 -7.86 4.28 -35.90
N THR A 136 -9.12 4.59 -35.69
CA THR A 136 -9.52 5.78 -34.94
C THR A 136 -8.91 5.77 -33.54
N ARG A 137 -8.33 6.92 -33.15
CA ARG A 137 -7.79 7.13 -31.81
C ARG A 137 -8.90 6.97 -30.77
N MET A 138 -8.55 6.47 -29.59
CA MET A 138 -9.50 6.36 -28.48
C MET A 138 -10.10 7.74 -28.17
N SER A 139 -11.43 7.81 -28.03
CA SER A 139 -12.10 9.04 -27.64
C SER A 139 -11.99 9.28 -26.14
N HIS A 140 -12.12 10.54 -25.71
CA HIS A 140 -12.06 10.89 -24.29
C HIS A 140 -13.17 10.20 -23.48
N SER A 141 -14.34 9.99 -24.06
CA SER A 141 -15.45 9.28 -23.43
C SER A 141 -15.11 7.82 -23.14
N ILE A 142 -14.46 7.12 -24.08
CA ILE A 142 -14.03 5.74 -23.89
C ILE A 142 -12.94 5.68 -22.80
N CYS A 143 -11.97 6.60 -22.83
CA CYS A 143 -10.94 6.69 -21.79
C CYS A 143 -11.55 6.90 -20.40
N GLY A 144 -12.52 7.81 -20.27
CA GLY A 144 -13.24 8.02 -19.02
C GLY A 144 -13.97 6.76 -18.53
N LEU A 145 -14.60 6.00 -19.45
CA LEU A 145 -15.24 4.73 -19.12
C LEU A 145 -14.22 3.67 -18.66
N ILE A 146 -13.05 3.59 -19.31
CA ILE A 146 -11.98 2.69 -18.90
C ILE A 146 -11.50 3.05 -17.49
N ILE A 147 -11.24 4.33 -17.22
CA ILE A 147 -10.83 4.79 -15.89
C ILE A 147 -11.87 4.41 -14.82
N ALA A 148 -13.15 4.69 -15.08
CA ALA A 148 -14.23 4.31 -14.16
C ALA A 148 -14.30 2.79 -13.93
N GLY A 149 -14.15 2.00 -14.99
CA GLY A 149 -14.08 0.54 -14.92
C GLY A 149 -12.88 0.04 -14.12
N VAL A 150 -11.70 0.65 -14.29
CA VAL A 150 -10.48 0.33 -13.53
C VAL A 150 -10.70 0.52 -12.04
N TRP A 151 -11.28 1.65 -11.62
CA TRP A 151 -11.59 1.90 -10.21
C TRP A 151 -12.59 0.88 -9.66
N LEU A 152 -13.69 0.62 -10.39
CA LEU A 152 -14.72 -0.33 -9.97
C LEU A 152 -14.14 -1.74 -9.79
N ILE A 153 -13.43 -2.24 -10.80
CA ILE A 153 -12.81 -3.58 -10.77
C ILE A 153 -11.78 -3.68 -9.64
N SER A 154 -10.94 -2.65 -9.47
CA SER A 154 -9.92 -2.63 -8.41
C SER A 154 -10.53 -2.69 -7.02
N VAL A 155 -11.62 -1.95 -6.78
CA VAL A 155 -12.37 -2.03 -5.53
C VAL A 155 -12.96 -3.42 -5.35
N LEU A 156 -13.67 -3.95 -6.34
CA LEU A 156 -14.30 -5.27 -6.25
C LEU A 156 -13.30 -6.38 -5.92
N ILE A 157 -12.12 -6.38 -6.56
CA ILE A 157 -11.08 -7.37 -6.29
C ILE A 157 -10.48 -7.18 -4.88
N SER A 158 -10.40 -5.95 -4.38
CA SER A 158 -9.81 -5.65 -3.06
C SER A 158 -10.80 -5.78 -1.90
N LEU A 159 -12.10 -5.79 -2.15
CA LEU A 159 -13.15 -5.89 -1.12
C LEU A 159 -12.97 -7.07 -0.16
N PRO A 160 -12.63 -8.30 -0.61
CA PRO A 160 -12.39 -9.43 0.28
C PRO A 160 -11.36 -9.12 1.37
N LEU A 161 -10.30 -8.35 1.06
CA LEU A 161 -9.30 -7.95 2.05
C LEU A 161 -9.95 -7.18 3.21
N GLY A 162 -10.85 -6.24 2.91
CA GLY A 162 -11.58 -5.49 3.95
C GLY A 162 -12.64 -6.30 4.70
N ILE A 163 -13.23 -7.30 4.05
CA ILE A 163 -14.24 -8.19 4.64
C ILE A 163 -13.60 -9.16 5.64
N TYR A 164 -12.47 -9.75 5.24
CA TYR A 164 -11.79 -10.78 6.01
C TYR A 164 -10.75 -10.21 6.98
N THR A 165 -10.40 -8.92 6.89
CA THR A 165 -9.58 -8.27 7.91
C THR A 165 -10.41 -7.82 9.11
N LYS A 166 -10.03 -8.27 10.31
CA LYS A 166 -10.74 -8.02 11.57
C LYS A 166 -9.76 -7.75 12.70
N ILE A 167 -10.24 -7.08 13.75
CA ILE A 167 -9.50 -6.96 15.00
C ILE A 167 -9.69 -8.26 15.78
N GLY A 168 -8.58 -8.94 16.10
CA GLY A 168 -8.54 -10.14 16.93
C GLY A 168 -7.50 -10.00 18.04
N ILE A 169 -7.37 -11.01 18.89
CA ILE A 169 -6.30 -11.09 19.88
C ILE A 169 -5.15 -11.87 19.26
N ASP A 170 -3.96 -11.28 19.24
CA ASP A 170 -2.75 -11.97 18.78
C ASP A 170 -2.34 -13.01 19.86
N PRO A 171 -2.27 -14.32 19.50
CA PRO A 171 -1.98 -15.38 20.47
C PRO A 171 -0.56 -15.30 21.05
N ARG A 172 0.36 -14.54 20.43
CA ARG A 172 1.76 -14.46 20.86
C ARG A 172 1.97 -13.55 22.07
N ASN A 173 1.22 -12.45 22.14
CA ASN A 173 1.35 -11.43 23.19
C ASN A 173 0.05 -11.13 23.94
N ASN A 174 -1.07 -11.77 23.56
CA ASN A 174 -2.40 -11.56 24.13
C ASN A 174 -2.89 -10.10 24.01
N GLU A 175 -2.46 -9.39 22.96
CA GLU A 175 -2.84 -8.00 22.68
C GLU A 175 -3.76 -7.91 21.45
N PRO A 176 -4.64 -6.89 21.37
CA PRO A 176 -5.47 -6.69 20.18
C PRO A 176 -4.59 -6.35 18.97
N SER A 177 -4.85 -7.00 17.83
CA SER A 177 -4.15 -6.80 16.56
C SER A 177 -5.13 -6.84 15.38
N CYS A 178 -4.79 -6.16 14.29
CA CYS A 178 -5.56 -6.21 13.05
C CYS A 178 -5.01 -7.33 12.16
N MET A 179 -5.81 -8.37 11.93
CA MET A 179 -5.36 -9.60 11.27
C MET A 179 -6.37 -10.07 10.22
N GLU A 180 -5.86 -10.78 9.22
CA GLU A 180 -6.68 -11.46 8.23
C GLU A 180 -7.31 -12.73 8.84
N SER A 181 -8.62 -12.89 8.66
CA SER A 181 -9.43 -14.00 9.16
C SER A 181 -10.22 -14.64 8.02
N TRP A 182 -9.53 -15.48 7.27
CA TRP A 182 -10.10 -16.18 6.12
C TRP A 182 -10.93 -17.41 6.54
N PRO A 183 -12.08 -17.66 5.89
CA PRO A 183 -13.00 -18.73 6.28
C PRO A 183 -12.44 -20.12 5.97
N HIS A 184 -11.70 -20.26 4.87
CA HIS A 184 -11.10 -21.52 4.46
C HIS A 184 -9.68 -21.71 5.01
N PRO A 185 -9.34 -22.86 5.61
CA PRO A 185 -8.02 -23.13 6.19
C PRO A 185 -6.85 -23.04 5.20
N LEU A 186 -7.11 -23.33 3.92
CA LEU A 186 -6.10 -23.23 2.87
C LEU A 186 -5.72 -21.78 2.55
N SER A 187 -6.60 -20.82 2.85
CA SER A 187 -6.44 -19.39 2.59
C SER A 187 -5.92 -18.61 3.80
N ARG A 188 -5.78 -19.25 4.97
CA ARG A 188 -5.26 -18.60 6.18
C ARG A 188 -3.78 -18.28 6.06
N PRO A 189 -3.31 -17.18 6.65
CA PRO A 189 -1.89 -16.86 6.71
C PRO A 189 -1.12 -18.00 7.38
N VAL A 190 0.09 -18.26 6.88
CA VAL A 190 0.94 -19.39 7.32
C VAL A 190 1.23 -19.33 8.83
N SER A 191 1.23 -18.14 9.42
CA SER A 191 1.40 -17.92 10.86
C SER A 191 0.31 -18.52 11.75
N GLU A 192 -0.84 -18.91 11.17
CA GLU A 192 -1.96 -19.52 11.89
C GLU A 192 -1.95 -21.06 11.77
N LYS A 193 -1.02 -21.64 10.99
CA LYS A 193 -0.88 -23.09 10.79
C LYS A 193 0.12 -23.77 11.75
N TYR A 194 0.83 -22.99 12.56
CA TYR A 194 1.88 -23.42 13.49
C TYR A 194 1.68 -22.74 14.84
#